data_AF-A0A975Q9F9-F1
#
_entry.id   AF-A0A975Q9F9-F1
#
_cell.length_a   1.000
_cell.length_b   1.000
_cell.length_c   1.000
_cell.angle_alpha   90.00
_cell.angle_beta   90.00
_cell.angle_gamma   90.00
#
_symmetry.space_group_name_H-M   'P 1'
#
loop_
_entity.id
_entity.type
_entity.pdbx_description
1 polymer ?
#
loop_
_entity_poly.entity_id
_entity_poly.type
_entity_poly.pdbx_seq_one_letter_code
_entity_poly.pdbx_strand_id
1 'polypeptide(L)'
;MGLFINNKKHPAIFKSKTKLTEPNQAVYKQDYLSELIEKQNQANAELQSSLQSLEKSLKKQNRLQATRVKRIGYDVQELADRQIEQIDHGNDVTSLLETQSKRNAELATKMEQQMELQRDMVKQIANQEIFQEEVISRLENQEALTEKLIRKVDNFRSILYERTHFLADKIEEGYNATSSYIHELVSSSALPPLRYKLKGSEKKVD
;
A
#
# COMPACT_ATOMS: atom_id res chain seq x y z
N MET A 1 79.58 -100.40 -17.35
CA MET A 1 80.08 -100.49 -18.75
C MET A 1 81.56 -100.13 -18.76
N GLY A 2 82.42 -101.00 -19.27
CA GLY A 2 83.88 -100.82 -19.23
C GLY A 2 84.37 -99.90 -20.33
N LEU A 3 85.10 -98.85 -19.97
CA LEU A 3 85.76 -97.93 -20.91
C LEU A 3 86.95 -98.64 -21.58
N PHE A 4 86.94 -98.69 -22.92
CA PHE A 4 88.06 -99.18 -23.73
C PHE A 4 88.96 -97.99 -24.10
N ILE A 5 90.22 -98.00 -23.69
CA ILE A 5 91.18 -96.92 -23.96
C ILE A 5 92.24 -97.42 -24.94
N ASN A 6 92.31 -96.79 -26.12
CA ASN A 6 93.28 -97.09 -27.17
C ASN A 6 94.54 -96.21 -27.01
N ASN A 7 95.60 -96.76 -26.41
CA ASN A 7 96.82 -96.03 -26.05
C ASN A 7 97.71 -95.63 -27.25
N LYS A 8 97.38 -95.98 -28.49
CA LYS A 8 98.23 -95.65 -29.66
C LYS A 8 97.90 -94.31 -30.34
N LYS A 9 96.75 -93.69 -30.05
CA LYS A 9 96.32 -92.43 -30.70
C LYS A 9 96.22 -91.22 -29.76
N HIS A 10 96.27 -91.42 -28.44
CA HIS A 10 96.14 -90.34 -27.46
C HIS A 10 97.15 -90.50 -26.30
N PRO A 11 98.43 -90.11 -26.49
CA PRO A 11 99.48 -90.28 -25.48
C PRO A 11 99.33 -89.34 -24.25
N ALA A 12 98.40 -88.39 -24.28
CA ALA A 12 98.20 -87.40 -23.21
C ALA A 12 97.14 -87.80 -22.16
N ILE A 13 96.53 -88.99 -22.25
CA ILE A 13 95.50 -89.43 -21.29
C ILE A 13 96.15 -90.31 -20.23
N PHE A 14 96.44 -89.73 -19.06
CA PHE A 14 96.96 -90.46 -17.91
C PHE A 14 95.81 -91.03 -17.07
N LYS A 15 95.78 -92.36 -16.89
CA LYS A 15 94.90 -93.02 -15.91
C LYS A 15 95.54 -92.88 -14.52
N SER A 16 94.99 -92.03 -13.66
CA SER A 16 95.39 -91.98 -12.25
C SER A 16 95.09 -93.32 -11.56
N LYS A 17 96.04 -93.84 -10.77
CA LYS A 17 95.86 -95.04 -9.93
C LYS A 17 95.29 -94.71 -8.54
N THR A 18 94.94 -93.45 -8.26
CA THR A 18 94.29 -93.07 -6.99
C THR A 18 92.82 -93.50 -6.97
N LYS A 19 92.40 -94.10 -5.86
CA LYS A 19 90.98 -94.40 -5.61
C LYS A 19 90.26 -93.06 -5.46
N LEU A 20 89.46 -92.66 -6.45
CA LEU A 20 88.57 -91.49 -6.34
C LEU A 20 87.69 -91.72 -5.10
N THR A 21 87.92 -90.93 -4.05
CA THR A 21 87.26 -91.07 -2.74
C THR A 21 86.09 -90.12 -2.63
N GLU A 22 85.42 -89.79 -3.74
CA GLU A 22 84.22 -88.97 -3.72
C GLU A 22 83.21 -89.47 -4.76
N PRO A 23 81.92 -89.59 -4.38
CA PRO A 23 80.88 -89.97 -5.31
C PRO A 23 80.71 -88.83 -6.32
N ASN A 24 80.97 -89.10 -7.60
CA ASN A 24 80.79 -88.17 -8.72
C ASN A 24 79.32 -87.84 -9.04
N GLN A 25 78.41 -88.06 -8.09
CA GLN A 25 76.99 -87.77 -8.15
C GLN A 25 76.52 -87.23 -6.81
N ALA A 26 77.02 -86.07 -6.42
CA ALA A 26 76.17 -85.12 -5.70
C ALA A 26 75.24 -84.49 -6.75
N VAL A 27 74.43 -85.31 -7.43
CA VAL A 27 73.25 -84.79 -8.13
C VAL A 27 72.39 -84.25 -7.02
N TYR A 28 72.38 -82.92 -6.90
CA TYR A 28 71.35 -82.19 -6.19
C TYR A 28 70.03 -82.67 -6.80
N LYS A 29 69.43 -83.72 -6.22
CA LYS A 29 68.02 -84.02 -6.42
C LYS A 29 67.33 -82.85 -5.74
N GLN A 30 67.20 -81.76 -6.50
CA GLN A 30 66.28 -80.71 -6.18
C GLN A 30 64.94 -81.42 -6.06
N ASP A 31 64.45 -81.51 -4.84
CA ASP A 31 63.16 -82.10 -4.54
C ASP A 31 62.10 -81.10 -5.03
N TYR A 32 61.92 -81.07 -6.35
CA TYR A 32 61.00 -80.19 -7.05
C TYR A 32 59.59 -80.29 -6.49
N LEU A 33 59.21 -81.48 -5.98
CA LEU A 33 57.92 -81.68 -5.36
C LEU A 33 57.84 -80.94 -4.01
N SER A 34 58.91 -81.00 -3.21
CA SER A 34 58.99 -80.25 -1.95
C SER A 34 59.05 -78.73 -2.18
N GLU A 35 59.82 -78.25 -3.16
CA GLU A 35 59.83 -76.83 -3.55
C GLU A 35 58.45 -76.39 -4.05
N LEU A 36 57.75 -77.22 -4.82
CA LEU A 36 56.39 -76.97 -5.30
C LEU A 36 55.39 -76.92 -4.13
N ILE A 37 55.48 -77.85 -3.18
CA ILE A 37 54.63 -77.88 -1.97
C ILE A 37 54.89 -76.64 -1.11
N GLU A 38 56.15 -76.23 -0.94
CA GLU A 38 56.50 -75.04 -0.18
C GLU A 38 55.99 -73.76 -0.85
N LYS A 39 56.15 -73.62 -2.17
CA LYS A 39 55.58 -72.50 -2.93
C LYS A 39 54.05 -72.50 -2.91
N GLN A 40 53.41 -73.66 -2.97
CA GLN A 40 51.96 -73.76 -2.83
C GLN A 40 51.49 -73.33 -1.44
N ASN A 41 52.20 -73.73 -0.38
CA ASN A 41 51.90 -73.32 0.99
C ASN A 41 52.08 -71.81 1.18
N GLN A 42 53.13 -71.25 0.59
CA GLN A 42 53.38 -69.81 0.60
C GLN A 42 52.28 -69.04 -0.15
N ALA A 43 51.90 -69.49 -1.34
CA ALA A 43 50.81 -68.90 -2.12
C ALA A 43 49.46 -69.00 -1.37
N ASN A 44 49.18 -70.13 -0.72
CA ASN A 44 47.98 -70.30 0.10
C ASN A 44 47.99 -69.36 1.32
N ALA A 45 49.14 -69.20 1.99
CA ALA A 45 49.27 -68.27 3.12
C ALA A 45 49.10 -66.80 2.69
N GLU A 46 49.65 -66.42 1.54
CA GLU A 46 49.48 -65.09 0.94
C GLU A 46 48.02 -64.84 0.54
N LEU A 47 47.35 -65.83 -0.08
CA LEU A 47 45.93 -65.78 -0.38
C LEU A 47 45.09 -65.61 0.88
N GLN A 48 45.38 -66.37 1.93
CA GLN A 48 44.64 -66.28 3.18
C GLN A 48 44.82 -64.93 3.87
N SER A 49 46.03 -64.37 3.85
CA SER A 49 46.32 -63.02 4.36
C SER A 49 45.58 -61.95 3.55
N SER A 50 45.60 -62.05 2.22
CA SER A 50 44.90 -61.11 1.34
C SER A 50 43.37 -61.16 1.54
N LEU A 51 42.79 -62.36 1.67
CA LEU A 51 41.37 -62.55 2.01
C LEU A 51 41.02 -61.89 3.35
N GLN A 52 41.82 -62.12 4.39
CA GLN A 52 41.61 -61.46 5.69
C GLN A 52 41.71 -59.93 5.61
N SER A 53 42.64 -59.40 4.80
CA SER A 53 42.76 -57.96 4.58
C SER A 53 41.54 -57.39 3.86
N LEU A 54 41.01 -58.13 2.89
CA LEU A 54 39.84 -57.76 2.11
C LEU A 54 38.58 -57.78 2.97
N GLU A 55 38.39 -58.79 3.82
CA GLU A 55 37.31 -58.85 4.81
C GLU A 55 37.35 -57.66 5.79
N LYS A 56 38.53 -57.32 6.32
CA LYS A 56 38.70 -56.16 7.19
C LYS A 56 38.33 -54.86 6.47
N SER A 57 38.74 -54.72 5.20
CA SER A 57 38.42 -53.57 4.36
C SER A 57 36.92 -53.47 4.10
N LEU A 58 36.27 -54.56 3.70
CA LEU A 58 34.81 -54.64 3.48
C LEU A 58 34.03 -54.29 4.75
N LYS A 59 34.45 -54.83 5.91
CA LYS A 59 33.81 -54.51 7.19
C LYS A 59 33.95 -53.03 7.55
N LYS A 60 35.11 -52.42 7.29
CA LYS A 60 35.32 -50.98 7.47
C LYS A 60 34.45 -50.16 6.52
N GLN A 61 34.37 -50.55 5.25
CA GLN A 61 33.55 -49.90 4.24
C GLN A 61 32.06 -49.96 4.58
N ASN A 62 31.55 -51.12 5.01
CA ASN A 62 30.16 -51.28 5.44
C ASN A 62 29.81 -50.39 6.64
N ARG A 63 30.72 -50.27 7.63
CA ARG A 63 30.52 -49.36 8.77
C ARG A 63 30.46 -47.89 8.32
N LEU A 64 31.33 -47.50 7.39
CA LEU A 64 31.32 -46.15 6.83
C LEU A 64 30.04 -45.87 6.04
N GLN A 65 29.60 -46.82 5.22
CA GLN A 65 28.35 -46.71 4.47
C GLN A 65 27.14 -46.62 5.39
N ALA A 66 27.04 -47.45 6.42
CA ALA A 66 25.94 -47.37 7.40
C ALA A 66 25.88 -46.00 8.10
N THR A 67 27.04 -45.42 8.40
CA THR A 67 27.11 -44.08 9.01
C THR A 67 26.69 -43.00 8.02
N ARG A 68 27.10 -43.11 6.74
CA ARG A 68 26.68 -42.18 5.67
C ARG A 68 25.18 -42.24 5.44
N VAL A 69 24.60 -43.44 5.33
CA VAL A 69 23.15 -43.62 5.13
C VAL A 69 22.36 -43.01 6.28
N LYS A 70 22.80 -43.20 7.53
CA LYS A 70 22.18 -42.53 8.68
C LYS A 70 22.24 -41.02 8.59
N ARG A 71 23.40 -40.44 8.23
CA ARG A 71 23.54 -38.99 8.06
C ARG A 71 22.61 -38.46 6.97
N ILE A 72 22.60 -39.11 5.80
CA ILE A 72 21.70 -38.75 4.70
C ILE A 72 20.24 -38.82 5.16
N GLY A 73 19.87 -39.82 5.97
CA GLY A 73 18.54 -39.90 6.55
C GLY A 73 18.18 -38.68 7.41
N TYR A 74 19.10 -38.22 8.26
CA TYR A 74 18.89 -36.99 9.05
C TYR A 74 18.81 -35.75 8.16
N ASP A 75 19.69 -35.62 7.17
CA ASP A 75 19.71 -34.47 6.27
C ASP A 75 18.41 -34.39 5.43
N VAL A 76 17.89 -35.54 4.98
CA VAL A 76 16.61 -35.61 4.23
C VAL A 76 15.43 -35.27 5.13
N GLN A 77 15.43 -35.73 6.39
CA GLN A 77 14.40 -35.38 7.37
C GLN A 77 14.38 -33.85 7.61
N GLU A 78 15.54 -33.25 7.86
CA GLU A 78 15.66 -31.81 8.09
C GLU A 78 15.20 -30.99 6.87
N LEU A 79 15.52 -31.45 5.65
CA LEU A 79 15.03 -30.82 4.43
C LEU A 79 13.50 -30.93 4.29
N ALA A 80 12.91 -32.06 4.65
CA ALA A 80 11.47 -32.23 4.63
C ALA A 80 10.77 -31.29 5.62
N ASP A 81 11.30 -31.17 6.85
CA ASP A 81 10.76 -30.29 7.88
C ASP A 81 10.83 -28.82 7.43
N ARG A 82 11.97 -28.38 6.89
CA ARG A 82 12.12 -27.02 6.33
C ARG A 82 11.17 -26.75 5.17
N GLN A 83 10.88 -27.76 4.35
CA GLN A 83 9.97 -27.60 3.22
C GLN A 83 8.52 -27.46 3.69
N ILE A 84 8.12 -28.16 4.75
CA ILE A 84 6.82 -27.98 5.40
C ILE A 84 6.71 -26.54 5.93
N GLU A 85 7.71 -26.06 6.66
CA GLU A 85 7.72 -24.67 7.16
C GLU A 85 7.64 -23.64 6.03
N GLN A 86 8.32 -23.87 4.91
CA GLN A 86 8.24 -22.99 3.74
C GLN A 86 6.85 -22.99 3.11
N ILE A 87 6.17 -24.13 3.05
CA ILE A 87 4.80 -24.23 2.53
C ILE A 87 3.85 -23.46 3.45
N ASP A 88 3.99 -23.63 4.77
CA ASP A 88 3.16 -22.93 5.75
C ASP A 88 3.39 -21.41 5.67
N HIS A 89 4.65 -20.97 5.61
CA HIS A 89 4.96 -19.56 5.41
C HIS A 89 4.42 -19.02 4.08
N GLY A 90 4.49 -19.82 3.02
CA GLY A 90 3.90 -19.48 1.72
C GLY A 90 2.39 -19.27 1.80
N ASN A 91 1.68 -20.15 2.53
CA ASN A 91 0.24 -20.06 2.76
C ASN A 91 -0.14 -18.82 3.60
N ASP A 92 0.67 -18.48 4.60
CA ASP A 92 0.46 -17.26 5.39
C ASP A 92 0.59 -16.01 4.51
N VAL A 93 1.64 -15.96 3.68
CA VAL A 93 1.87 -14.83 2.76
C VAL A 93 0.75 -14.72 1.73
N THR A 94 0.27 -15.82 1.16
CA THR A 94 -0.85 -15.78 0.22
C THR A 94 -2.13 -15.28 0.88
N SER A 95 -2.46 -15.76 2.09
CA SER A 95 -3.64 -15.29 2.84
C SER A 95 -3.57 -13.79 3.19
N LEU A 96 -2.37 -13.29 3.50
CA LEU A 96 -2.13 -11.87 3.75
C LEU A 96 -2.33 -11.05 2.47
N LEU A 97 -1.80 -11.51 1.33
CA LEU A 97 -1.98 -10.87 0.04
C LEU A 97 -3.44 -10.84 -0.40
N GLU A 98 -4.19 -11.92 -0.19
CA GLU A 98 -5.63 -11.95 -0.46
C GLU A 98 -6.39 -10.93 0.40
N THR A 99 -6.06 -10.85 1.69
CA THR A 99 -6.66 -9.88 2.60
C THR A 99 -6.32 -8.44 2.20
N GLN A 100 -5.06 -8.20 1.81
CA GLN A 100 -4.61 -6.90 1.30
C GLN A 100 -5.36 -6.52 0.01
N SER A 101 -5.53 -7.47 -0.91
CA SER A 101 -6.27 -7.29 -2.17
C SER A 101 -7.73 -6.92 -1.90
N LYS A 102 -8.41 -7.63 -0.98
CA LYS A 102 -9.78 -7.31 -0.57
C LYS A 102 -9.89 -5.91 0.03
N ARG A 103 -8.99 -5.54 0.95
CA ARG A 103 -8.96 -4.19 1.54
C ARG A 103 -8.71 -3.11 0.49
N ASN A 104 -7.85 -3.36 -0.49
CA ASN A 104 -7.60 -2.42 -1.58
C ASN A 104 -8.85 -2.23 -2.45
N ALA A 105 -9.58 -3.32 -2.75
CA ALA A 105 -10.84 -3.23 -3.49
C ALA A 105 -11.91 -2.44 -2.70
N GLU A 106 -12.03 -2.69 -1.39
CA GLU A 106 -12.92 -1.92 -0.51
C GLU A 106 -12.51 -0.44 -0.40
N LEU A 107 -11.22 -0.13 -0.42
CA LEU A 107 -10.75 1.24 -0.41
C LEU A 107 -11.13 1.95 -1.71
N ALA A 108 -10.97 1.28 -2.85
CA ALA A 108 -11.35 1.82 -4.15
C ALA A 108 -12.87 2.13 -4.22
N THR A 109 -13.72 1.25 -3.68
CA THR A 109 -15.17 1.51 -3.64
C THR A 109 -15.53 2.68 -2.72
N LYS A 110 -14.87 2.79 -1.55
CA LYS A 110 -15.06 3.95 -0.65
C LYS A 110 -14.60 5.26 -1.28
N MET A 111 -13.51 5.25 -2.05
CA MET A 111 -13.05 6.44 -2.78
C MET A 111 -14.06 6.86 -3.84
N GLU A 112 -14.63 5.92 -4.59
CA GLU A 112 -15.69 6.23 -5.58
C GLU A 112 -16.92 6.86 -4.91
N GLN A 113 -17.38 6.27 -3.80
CA GLN A 113 -18.49 6.83 -3.01
C GLN A 113 -18.17 8.23 -2.48
N GLN A 114 -16.94 8.47 -2.04
CA GLN A 114 -16.51 9.79 -1.59
C GLN A 114 -16.51 10.82 -2.73
N MET A 115 -16.09 10.41 -3.94
CA MET A 115 -16.13 11.28 -5.12
C MET A 115 -17.56 11.61 -5.54
N GLU A 116 -18.48 10.66 -5.43
CA GLU A 116 -19.92 10.89 -5.69
C GLU A 116 -20.50 11.89 -4.68
N LEU A 117 -20.24 11.69 -3.39
CA LEU A 117 -20.67 12.63 -2.34
C LEU A 117 -20.10 14.03 -2.56
N GLN A 118 -18.82 14.14 -2.96
CA GLN A 118 -18.22 15.43 -3.30
C GLN A 118 -18.89 16.10 -4.49
N ARG A 119 -19.23 15.34 -5.55
CA ARG A 119 -19.99 15.89 -6.69
C ARG A 119 -21.34 16.43 -6.26
N ASP A 120 -22.07 15.70 -5.40
CA ASP A 120 -23.38 16.16 -4.94
C ASP A 120 -23.28 17.37 -4.01
N MET A 121 -22.25 17.43 -3.17
CA MET A 121 -21.96 18.62 -2.37
C MET A 121 -21.68 19.84 -3.25
N VAL A 122 -20.90 19.70 -4.32
CA VAL A 122 -20.65 20.78 -5.28
C VAL A 122 -21.95 21.26 -5.93
N LYS A 123 -22.84 20.35 -6.33
CA LYS A 123 -24.17 20.73 -6.86
C LYS A 123 -25.01 21.48 -5.84
N GLN A 124 -25.01 21.05 -4.58
CA GLN A 124 -25.76 21.72 -3.52
C GLN A 124 -25.22 23.12 -3.25
N ILE A 125 -23.89 23.29 -3.22
CA ILE A 125 -23.25 24.61 -3.06
C ILE A 125 -23.62 25.53 -4.22
N ALA A 126 -23.55 25.05 -5.47
CA ALA A 126 -23.95 25.84 -6.64
C ALA A 126 -25.42 26.27 -6.58
N ASN A 127 -26.32 25.38 -6.16
CA ASN A 127 -27.73 25.73 -5.97
C ASN A 127 -27.93 26.75 -4.82
N GLN A 128 -27.14 26.64 -3.75
CA GLN A 128 -27.16 27.58 -2.64
C GLN A 128 -26.67 28.96 -3.05
N GLU A 129 -25.64 29.05 -3.90
CA GLU A 129 -25.15 30.31 -4.48
C GLU A 129 -26.25 31.00 -5.30
N ILE A 130 -26.93 30.27 -6.18
CA ILE A 130 -28.06 30.80 -6.98
C ILE A 130 -29.17 31.31 -6.06
N PHE A 131 -29.54 30.54 -5.04
CA PHE A 131 -30.57 30.95 -4.09
C PHE A 131 -30.15 32.20 -3.30
N GLN A 132 -28.88 32.29 -2.89
CA GLN A 132 -28.36 33.48 -2.20
C GLN A 132 -28.40 34.72 -3.10
N GLU A 133 -28.04 34.58 -4.37
CA GLU A 133 -28.12 35.68 -5.35
C GLU A 133 -29.58 36.16 -5.53
N GLU A 134 -30.54 35.23 -5.61
CA GLU A 134 -31.95 35.58 -5.68
C GLU A 134 -32.43 36.31 -4.42
N VAL A 135 -32.03 35.84 -3.23
CA VAL A 135 -32.36 36.50 -1.96
C VAL A 135 -31.79 37.91 -1.90
N ILE A 136 -30.53 38.09 -2.30
CA ILE A 136 -29.88 39.42 -2.35
C ILE A 136 -30.66 40.34 -3.29
N SER A 137 -30.98 39.90 -4.51
CA SER A 137 -31.74 40.70 -5.48
C SER A 137 -33.13 41.11 -4.94
N ARG A 138 -33.81 40.21 -4.22
CA ARG A 138 -35.09 40.53 -3.58
C ARG A 138 -34.93 41.55 -2.45
N LEU A 139 -33.88 41.44 -1.64
CA LEU A 139 -33.59 42.39 -0.57
C LEU A 139 -33.27 43.78 -1.13
N GLU A 140 -32.45 43.88 -2.17
CA GLU A 140 -32.15 45.14 -2.85
C GLU A 140 -33.42 45.82 -3.40
N ASN A 141 -34.32 45.03 -4.01
CA ASN A 141 -35.61 45.54 -4.48
C ASN A 141 -36.50 46.03 -3.34
N GLN A 142 -36.55 45.30 -2.22
CA GLN A 142 -37.30 45.72 -1.03
C GLN A 142 -36.71 46.97 -0.40
N GLU A 143 -35.39 47.11 -0.35
CA GLU A 143 -34.71 48.30 0.12
C GLU A 143 -35.08 49.52 -0.73
N ALA A 144 -35.01 49.40 -2.06
CA ALA A 144 -35.41 50.46 -2.99
C ALA A 144 -36.89 50.86 -2.86
N LEU A 145 -37.80 49.90 -2.65
CA LEU A 145 -39.21 50.18 -2.40
C LEU A 145 -39.43 50.88 -1.06
N THR A 146 -38.73 50.44 -0.02
CA THR A 146 -38.79 51.04 1.32
C THR A 146 -38.28 52.47 1.30
N GLU A 147 -37.18 52.73 0.59
CA GLU A 147 -36.65 54.09 0.41
C GLU A 147 -37.66 54.99 -0.32
N LYS A 148 -38.31 54.49 -1.38
CA LYS A 148 -39.38 55.22 -2.07
C LYS A 148 -40.55 55.52 -1.13
N LEU A 149 -40.97 54.56 -0.30
CA LEU A 149 -42.03 54.75 0.68
C LEU A 149 -41.67 55.82 1.70
N ILE A 150 -40.45 55.80 2.24
CA ILE A 150 -39.95 56.83 3.16
C ILE A 150 -40.06 58.21 2.52
N ARG A 151 -39.60 58.38 1.28
CA ARG A 151 -39.72 59.67 0.55
C ARG A 151 -41.18 60.12 0.37
N LYS A 152 -42.11 59.17 0.14
CA LYS A 152 -43.55 59.50 0.04
C LYS A 152 -44.15 59.90 1.38
N VAL A 153 -43.77 59.24 2.46
CA VAL A 153 -44.19 59.59 3.82
C VAL A 153 -43.66 60.97 4.20
N ASP A 154 -42.40 61.29 3.89
CA ASP A 154 -41.83 62.62 4.15
C ASP A 154 -42.56 63.72 3.37
N ASN A 155 -42.87 63.48 2.09
CA ASN A 155 -43.67 64.42 1.30
C ASN A 155 -45.08 64.62 1.89
N PHE A 156 -45.75 63.53 2.28
CA PHE A 156 -47.06 63.59 2.91
C PHE A 156 -47.02 64.37 4.23
N ARG A 157 -45.99 64.13 5.05
CA ARG A 157 -45.73 64.88 6.29
C ARG A 157 -45.56 66.38 6.01
N SER A 158 -44.80 66.75 4.98
CA SER A 158 -44.64 68.15 4.58
C SER A 158 -45.96 68.80 4.17
N ILE A 159 -46.77 68.12 3.35
CA ILE A 159 -48.09 68.61 2.93
C ILE A 159 -49.02 68.79 4.13
N LEU A 160 -49.03 67.83 5.06
CA LEU A 160 -49.83 67.95 6.28
C LEU A 160 -49.41 69.16 7.12
N TYR A 161 -48.11 69.38 7.32
CA TYR A 161 -47.65 70.55 8.06
C TYR A 161 -48.06 71.87 7.39
N GLU A 162 -47.91 71.98 6.07
CA GLU A 162 -48.33 73.18 5.32
C GLU A 162 -49.84 73.43 5.49
N ARG A 163 -50.66 72.39 5.34
CA ARG A 163 -52.12 72.51 5.44
C ARG A 163 -52.58 72.82 6.85
N THR A 164 -51.98 72.18 7.86
CA THR A 164 -52.28 72.46 9.27
C THR A 164 -51.85 73.88 9.64
N HIS A 165 -50.70 74.35 9.16
CA HIS A 165 -50.23 75.71 9.39
C HIS A 165 -51.16 76.74 8.72
N PHE A 166 -51.48 76.59 7.44
CA PHE A 166 -52.42 77.46 6.74
C PHE A 166 -53.80 77.51 7.42
N LEU A 167 -54.30 76.37 7.91
CA LEU A 167 -55.58 76.33 8.60
C LEU A 167 -55.52 77.03 9.97
N ALA A 168 -54.42 76.88 10.70
CA ALA A 168 -54.18 77.60 11.95
C ALA A 168 -54.17 79.12 11.71
N ASP A 169 -53.44 79.59 10.69
CA ASP A 169 -53.39 81.01 10.32
C ASP A 169 -54.79 81.53 9.96
N LYS A 170 -55.59 80.77 9.21
CA LYS A 170 -56.96 81.16 8.85
C LYS A 170 -57.90 81.21 10.05
N ILE A 171 -57.75 80.30 11.00
CA ILE A 171 -58.52 80.31 12.25
C ILE A 171 -58.12 81.54 13.08
N GLU A 172 -56.82 81.85 13.18
CA GLU A 172 -56.32 83.01 13.90
C GLU A 172 -56.80 84.32 13.25
N GLU A 173 -56.69 84.46 11.92
CA GLU A 173 -57.25 85.59 11.16
C GLU A 173 -58.76 85.73 11.41
N GLY A 174 -59.52 84.63 11.36
CA GLY A 174 -60.96 84.62 11.59
C GLY A 174 -61.34 84.97 13.04
N TYR A 175 -60.57 84.48 14.01
CA TYR A 175 -60.72 84.84 15.42
C TYR A 175 -60.44 86.32 15.64
N ASN A 176 -59.34 86.85 15.10
CA ASN A 176 -58.99 88.26 15.18
C ASN A 176 -60.05 89.16 14.52
N ALA A 177 -60.57 88.77 13.34
CA ALA A 177 -61.64 89.50 12.65
C ALA A 177 -62.97 89.48 13.41
N THR A 178 -63.35 88.34 13.98
CA THR A 178 -64.62 88.21 14.72
C THR A 178 -64.51 88.86 16.10
N SER A 179 -63.38 88.72 16.78
CA SER A 179 -63.08 89.35 18.06
C SER A 179 -63.04 90.87 17.93
N SER A 180 -62.40 91.41 16.88
CA SER A 180 -62.44 92.85 16.61
C SER A 180 -63.85 93.36 16.32
N TYR A 181 -64.65 92.62 15.54
CA TYR A 181 -66.06 92.95 15.29
C TYR A 181 -66.93 92.91 16.56
N ILE A 182 -66.81 91.87 17.39
CA ILE A 182 -67.53 91.76 18.67
C ILE A 182 -67.04 92.83 19.65
N HIS A 183 -65.73 93.06 19.74
CA HIS A 183 -65.16 94.12 20.57
C HIS A 183 -65.70 95.48 20.13
N GLU A 184 -65.76 95.77 18.83
CA GLU A 184 -66.37 96.99 18.30
C GLU A 184 -67.86 97.08 18.67
N LEU A 185 -68.63 95.99 18.58
CA LEU A 185 -70.03 95.96 19.01
C LEU A 185 -70.25 96.13 20.53
N VAL A 186 -69.34 95.61 21.36
CA VAL A 186 -69.46 95.65 22.83
C VAL A 186 -68.89 96.95 23.40
N SER A 187 -67.85 97.51 22.77
CA SER A 187 -67.25 98.78 23.17
C SER A 187 -67.91 100.01 22.54
N SER A 188 -68.57 99.87 21.38
CA SER A 188 -69.40 100.92 20.77
C SER A 188 -70.88 100.67 21.07
N SER A 189 -71.50 101.55 21.86
CA SER A 189 -72.95 101.60 22.07
C SER A 189 -73.71 102.17 20.86
N ALA A 190 -73.34 101.82 19.62
CA ALA A 190 -74.00 102.23 18.39
C ALA A 190 -73.80 101.20 17.27
N LEU A 191 -74.92 100.69 16.72
CA LEU A 191 -75.00 99.76 15.58
C LEU A 191 -74.14 100.22 14.38
N PRO A 192 -73.27 99.37 13.80
CA PRO A 192 -72.70 99.63 12.48
C PRO A 192 -73.45 98.88 11.36
N PRO A 193 -73.50 99.45 10.14
CA PRO A 193 -74.27 98.93 9.03
C PRO A 193 -73.57 97.76 8.33
N LEU A 194 -74.37 96.75 7.94
CA LEU A 194 -73.97 95.66 7.04
C LEU A 194 -73.31 96.21 5.76
N ARG A 195 -72.02 95.92 5.57
CA ARG A 195 -71.35 96.01 4.26
C ARG A 195 -70.64 94.70 3.93
N TYR A 196 -71.36 93.80 3.26
CA TYR A 196 -70.72 92.79 2.43
C TYR A 196 -70.08 93.49 1.22
N LYS A 197 -68.75 93.43 1.09
CA LYS A 197 -68.05 93.72 -0.17
C LYS A 197 -67.86 92.42 -0.95
N LEU A 198 -68.79 92.12 -1.85
CA LEU A 198 -68.51 91.28 -3.02
C LEU A 198 -67.55 92.06 -3.92
N LYS A 199 -66.35 91.52 -4.16
CA LYS A 199 -65.41 92.04 -5.16
C LYS A 199 -65.40 91.08 -6.35
N GLY A 200 -66.32 91.30 -7.28
CA GLY A 200 -66.20 90.84 -8.66
C GLY A 200 -65.73 92.00 -9.53
N SER A 201 -64.69 91.78 -10.33
CA SER A 201 -64.35 92.65 -11.46
C SER A 201 -63.99 91.77 -12.66
N GLU A 202 -64.69 92.03 -13.75
CA GLU A 202 -64.75 91.28 -14.99
C GLU A 202 -63.49 91.38 -15.87
N LYS A 203 -63.34 90.32 -16.68
CA LYS A 203 -62.71 90.15 -18.01
C LYS A 203 -62.09 91.38 -18.71
N LYS A 204 -60.98 91.12 -19.42
CA LYS A 204 -60.85 91.47 -20.85
C LYS A 204 -60.15 90.36 -21.64
N VAL A 205 -60.84 89.95 -22.70
CA VAL A 205 -60.38 89.22 -23.88
C VAL A 205 -60.11 90.30 -24.93
N ASP A 206 -58.96 90.19 -25.61
CA ASP A 206 -58.79 90.47 -27.04
C ASP A 206 -57.85 89.38 -27.58
#